data_AF-A0A1H5D0L4-F1
#
_entry.id   AF-A0A1H5D0L4-F1
#
_cell.length_a   1.000
_cell.length_b   1.000
_cell.length_c   1.000
_cell.angle_alpha   90.00
_cell.angle_beta   90.00
_cell.angle_gamma   90.00
#
_symmetry.space_group_name_H-M   'P 1'
#
loop_
_entity.id
_entity.type
_entity.pdbx_description
1 polymer ?
#
loop_
_entity_poly.entity_id
_entity_poly.type
_entity_poly.pdbx_seq_one_letter_code
_entity_poly.pdbx_strand_id
1 'polypeptide(L)'
;MSRPTPPSYKTGNWPSDNKALKRRGSLAIWFDPAITWEAAPTAKRGRQRDYSDAAIQTCLTMKVLFGMALRQTTGSVESLLRLVGLDWTVPDFSTLSRRQKTLKVLALQEPRLKIRA
;
A
#
# COMPACT_ATOMS: atom_id res chain seq x y z
N MET A 1 -22.10 56.59 -11.98
CA MET A 1 -22.78 55.28 -11.99
C MET A 1 -22.27 54.46 -10.81
N SER A 2 -23.15 53.98 -9.94
CA SER A 2 -22.80 53.15 -8.77
C SER A 2 -22.49 51.71 -9.20
N ARG A 3 -21.44 51.10 -8.60
CA ARG A 3 -21.08 49.70 -8.87
C ARG A 3 -22.14 48.76 -8.29
N PRO A 4 -22.54 47.69 -8.99
CA PRO A 4 -23.41 46.67 -8.42
C PRO A 4 -22.68 45.96 -7.27
N THR A 5 -23.38 45.70 -6.18
CA THR A 5 -22.88 44.89 -5.08
C THR A 5 -22.64 43.45 -5.56
N PRO A 6 -21.45 42.87 -5.32
CA PRO A 6 -21.17 41.52 -5.74
C PRO A 6 -22.07 40.53 -4.99
N PRO A 7 -22.61 39.51 -5.68
CA PRO A 7 -23.46 38.51 -5.05
C PRO A 7 -22.67 37.70 -4.01
N SER A 8 -23.24 37.59 -2.80
CA SER A 8 -22.74 36.72 -1.74
C SER A 8 -23.38 35.34 -1.88
N TYR A 9 -22.58 34.34 -2.22
CA TYR A 9 -23.03 32.95 -2.31
C TYR A 9 -22.63 32.19 -1.05
N LYS A 10 -23.56 31.42 -0.48
CA LYS A 10 -23.28 30.49 0.63
C LYS A 10 -23.09 29.09 0.07
N THR A 11 -21.93 28.50 0.31
CA THR A 11 -21.59 27.13 -0.08
C THR A 11 -22.42 26.12 0.73
N GLY A 12 -23.54 25.65 0.17
CA GLY A 12 -24.47 24.73 0.84
C GLY A 12 -24.09 23.24 0.75
N ASN A 13 -23.12 22.89 -0.10
CA ASN A 13 -22.71 21.51 -0.37
C ASN A 13 -21.58 20.99 0.55
N TRP A 14 -21.08 21.81 1.48
CA TRP A 14 -19.97 21.48 2.38
C TRP A 14 -20.04 20.08 3.02
N PRO A 15 -21.21 19.59 3.51
CA PRO A 15 -21.30 18.25 4.08
C PRO A 15 -21.06 17.13 3.06
N SER A 16 -21.51 17.31 1.81
CA SER A 16 -21.32 16.34 0.73
C SER A 16 -19.85 16.31 0.30
N ASP A 17 -19.25 17.49 0.14
CA ASP A 17 -17.86 17.64 -0.25
C ASP A 17 -16.92 17.04 0.80
N ASN A 18 -17.18 17.28 2.08
CA ASN A 18 -16.41 16.66 3.17
C ASN A 18 -16.54 15.13 3.17
N LYS A 19 -17.74 14.58 2.95
CA LYS A 19 -17.92 13.13 2.79
C LYS A 19 -17.13 12.58 1.60
N ALA A 20 -17.09 13.32 0.48
CA ALA A 20 -16.33 12.92 -0.69
C ALA A 20 -14.81 12.94 -0.43
N LEU A 21 -14.30 13.96 0.25
CA LEU A 21 -12.89 14.03 0.65
C LEU A 21 -12.50 12.89 1.59
N LYS A 22 -13.34 12.57 2.60
CA LYS A 22 -13.11 11.41 3.47
C LYS A 22 -13.06 10.10 2.69
N ARG A 23 -13.98 9.90 1.73
CA ARG A 23 -13.99 8.69 0.88
C ARG A 23 -12.73 8.57 0.03
N ARG A 24 -12.17 9.68 -0.45
CA ARG A 24 -10.91 9.68 -1.23
C ARG A 24 -9.72 9.21 -0.41
N GLY A 25 -9.71 9.46 0.90
CA GLY A 25 -8.68 8.97 1.82
C GLY A 25 -8.98 7.59 2.41
N SER A 26 -10.15 7.00 2.11
CA SER A 26 -10.52 5.69 2.65
C SER A 26 -9.72 4.61 1.95
N LEU A 27 -8.97 3.83 2.71
CA LEU A 27 -8.15 2.75 2.19
C LEU A 27 -8.91 1.41 2.30
N ALA A 28 -9.05 0.71 1.18
CA ALA A 28 -9.53 -0.67 1.14
C ALA A 28 -8.40 -1.58 0.64
N ILE A 29 -7.97 -2.52 1.47
CA ILE A 29 -6.95 -3.51 1.11
C ILE A 29 -7.63 -4.88 1.07
N TRP A 30 -7.44 -5.59 -0.03
CA TRP A 30 -7.90 -6.96 -0.21
C TRP A 30 -6.71 -7.84 -0.57
N PHE A 31 -6.63 -9.01 0.06
CA PHE A 31 -5.67 -10.04 -0.29
C PHE A 31 -6.43 -11.15 -1.02
N ASP A 32 -5.93 -11.55 -2.19
CA ASP A 32 -6.47 -12.72 -2.88
C ASP A 32 -5.99 -13.98 -2.15
N PRO A 33 -6.89 -14.77 -1.52
CA PRO A 33 -6.49 -15.97 -0.78
C PRO A 33 -5.91 -17.06 -1.70
N ALA A 34 -6.12 -16.98 -3.02
CA ALA A 34 -5.51 -17.90 -3.97
C ALA A 34 -4.03 -17.61 -4.24
N ILE A 35 -3.49 -16.47 -3.76
CA ILE A 35 -2.09 -16.15 -3.97
C ILE A 35 -1.19 -17.13 -3.20
N THR A 36 -0.20 -17.69 -3.89
CA THR A 36 0.78 -18.55 -3.23
C THR A 36 1.75 -17.69 -2.42
N TRP A 37 1.52 -17.65 -1.11
CA TRP A 37 2.33 -16.84 -0.19
C TRP A 37 3.70 -17.46 0.10
N GLU A 38 3.72 -18.77 0.28
CA GLU A 38 4.95 -19.55 0.47
C GLU A 38 5.69 -19.74 -0.87
N ALA A 39 7.01 -19.88 -0.82
CA ALA A 39 7.75 -20.15 -2.04
C ALA A 39 7.59 -21.61 -2.49
N ALA A 40 7.56 -21.83 -3.81
CA ALA A 40 7.65 -23.19 -4.34
C ALA A 40 8.99 -23.84 -3.95
N PRO A 41 8.98 -25.12 -3.52
CA PRO A 41 10.21 -25.85 -3.24
C PRO A 41 11.11 -25.85 -4.47
N THR A 42 12.37 -25.46 -4.29
CA THR A 42 13.35 -25.53 -5.36
C THR A 42 14.19 -26.79 -5.15
N ALA A 43 14.23 -27.69 -6.14
CA ALA A 43 15.04 -28.92 -6.10
C ALA A 43 16.57 -28.67 -6.21
N LYS A 44 17.02 -27.44 -5.97
CA LYS A 44 18.44 -27.04 -6.04
C LYS A 44 19.07 -27.14 -4.66
N ARG A 45 20.34 -27.54 -4.64
CA ARG A 45 21.15 -27.59 -3.41
C ARG A 45 21.36 -26.18 -2.85
N GLY A 46 21.03 -25.96 -1.58
CA GLY A 46 21.18 -24.67 -0.88
C GLY A 46 19.98 -24.34 -0.01
N ARG A 47 19.98 -23.14 0.62
CA ARG A 47 18.84 -22.66 1.41
C ARG A 47 17.65 -22.36 0.49
N GLN A 48 16.53 -23.02 0.73
CA GLN A 48 15.27 -22.76 0.02
C GLN A 48 14.67 -21.42 0.45
N ARG A 49 13.84 -20.83 -0.41
CA ARG A 49 13.08 -19.63 -0.07
C ARG A 49 11.85 -20.05 0.72
N ASP A 50 11.57 -19.34 1.80
CA ASP A 50 10.36 -19.57 2.59
C ASP A 50 9.15 -18.80 2.00
N TYR A 51 9.41 -17.69 1.31
CA TYR A 51 8.39 -16.76 0.80
C TYR A 51 8.46 -16.57 -0.71
N SER A 52 7.29 -16.49 -1.34
CA SER A 52 7.16 -16.22 -2.77
C SER A 52 7.60 -14.80 -3.14
N ASP A 53 7.88 -14.59 -4.43
CA ASP A 53 8.15 -13.25 -4.96
C ASP A 53 6.94 -12.32 -4.74
N ALA A 54 5.71 -12.85 -4.76
CA ALA A 54 4.48 -12.11 -4.50
C ALA A 54 4.35 -11.64 -3.04
N ALA A 55 4.69 -12.48 -2.05
CA ALA A 55 4.70 -12.08 -0.65
C ALA A 55 5.70 -10.94 -0.40
N ILE A 56 6.93 -11.08 -0.93
CA ILE A 56 7.96 -10.03 -0.83
C ILE A 56 7.51 -8.75 -1.53
N GLN A 57 6.95 -8.86 -2.74
CA GLN A 57 6.44 -7.74 -3.52
C GLN A 57 5.36 -6.98 -2.74
N THR A 58 4.44 -7.70 -2.09
CA THR A 58 3.35 -7.11 -1.31
C THR A 58 3.90 -6.31 -0.13
N CYS A 59 4.83 -6.86 0.64
CA CYS A 59 5.48 -6.14 1.73
C CYS A 59 6.24 -4.91 1.23
N LEU A 60 7.03 -5.01 0.16
CA LEU A 60 7.79 -3.88 -0.36
C LEU A 60 6.90 -2.81 -1.00
N THR A 61 5.76 -3.18 -1.56
CA THR A 61 4.77 -2.23 -2.07
C THR A 61 4.13 -1.47 -0.92
N MET A 62 3.76 -2.15 0.16
CA MET A 62 3.26 -1.53 1.40
C MET A 62 4.29 -0.54 1.97
N LYS A 63 5.57 -0.92 1.99
CA LYS A 63 6.67 -0.02 2.40
C LYS A 63 6.67 1.27 1.58
N VAL A 64 6.62 1.16 0.26
CA VAL A 64 6.70 2.32 -0.66
C VAL A 64 5.45 3.18 -0.57
N LEU A 65 4.26 2.56 -0.59
CA LEU A 65 2.98 3.24 -0.54
C LEU A 65 2.80 4.15 0.67
N PHE A 66 3.26 3.68 1.83
CA PHE A 66 3.09 4.41 3.10
C PHE A 66 4.38 5.05 3.61
N GLY A 67 5.47 5.02 2.82
CA GLY A 67 6.76 5.60 3.21
C GLY A 67 7.38 4.98 4.47
N MET A 68 7.06 3.71 4.77
CA MET A 68 7.47 3.06 6.01
C MET A 68 8.92 2.54 5.98
N ALA A 69 9.53 2.39 7.15
CA ALA A 69 10.74 1.58 7.31
C ALA A 69 10.42 0.08 7.20
N LEU A 70 11.41 -0.75 6.85
CA LEU A 70 11.17 -2.20 6.67
C LEU A 70 10.65 -2.90 7.93
N ARG A 71 11.17 -2.57 9.13
CA ARG A 71 10.68 -3.14 10.40
C ARG A 71 9.25 -2.71 10.75
N GLN A 72 8.88 -1.49 10.39
CA GLN A 72 7.51 -1.02 10.56
C GLN A 72 6.58 -1.71 9.55
N THR A 73 7.07 -1.92 8.33
CA THR A 73 6.34 -2.64 7.28
C THR A 73 6.01 -4.07 7.71
N THR A 74 6.93 -4.80 8.34
CA THR A 74 6.65 -6.17 8.81
C THR A 74 5.50 -6.20 9.81
N GLY A 75 5.51 -5.32 10.82
CA GLY A 75 4.43 -5.25 11.81
C GLY A 75 3.09 -4.76 11.23
N SER A 76 3.14 -3.83 10.27
CA SER A 76 1.95 -3.33 9.57
C SER A 76 1.28 -4.43 8.74
N VAL A 77 2.06 -5.16 7.94
CA VAL A 77 1.54 -6.29 7.14
C VAL A 77 1.01 -7.39 8.04
N GLU A 78 1.70 -7.71 9.13
CA GLU A 78 1.22 -8.71 10.11
C GLU A 78 -0.14 -8.31 10.70
N SER A 79 -0.30 -7.04 11.07
CA SER A 79 -1.57 -6.52 11.60
C SER A 79 -2.69 -6.58 10.56
N LEU A 80 -2.39 -6.29 9.30
CA LEU A 80 -3.35 -6.36 8.20
C LEU A 80 -3.81 -7.79 7.92
N LEU A 81 -2.88 -8.75 7.90
CA LEU A 81 -3.23 -10.17 7.68
C LEU A 81 -4.13 -10.69 8.80
N ARG A 82 -3.83 -10.34 10.06
CA ARG A 82 -4.70 -10.65 11.21
C ARG A 82 -6.08 -10.01 11.08
N LEU A 83 -6.17 -8.76 10.62
CA LEU A 83 -7.44 -8.07 10.44
C LEU A 83 -8.32 -8.71 9.36
N VAL A 84 -7.70 -9.24 8.30
CA VAL A 84 -8.39 -9.93 7.20
C VAL A 84 -8.67 -11.42 7.53
N GLY A 85 -8.09 -11.94 8.60
CA GLY A 85 -8.26 -13.35 9.02
C GLY A 85 -7.42 -14.34 8.21
N LEU A 86 -6.26 -13.92 7.73
CA LEU A 86 -5.31 -14.77 7.00
C LEU A 86 -4.15 -15.17 7.91
N ASP A 87 -3.92 -16.48 8.05
CA ASP A 87 -2.85 -17.06 8.88
C ASP A 87 -1.48 -17.11 8.19
N TRP A 88 -1.22 -16.17 7.26
CA TRP A 88 0.06 -16.12 6.55
C TRP A 88 1.16 -15.51 7.42
N THR A 89 2.34 -16.14 7.40
CA THR A 89 3.52 -15.62 8.09
C THR A 89 4.13 -14.45 7.33
N VAL A 90 4.75 -13.48 8.01
CA VAL A 90 5.35 -12.32 7.37
C VAL A 90 6.87 -12.49 7.25
N PRO A 91 7.48 -12.20 6.07
CA PRO A 91 8.93 -12.22 5.93
C PRO A 91 9.60 -11.26 6.91
N ASP A 92 10.66 -11.72 7.57
CA ASP A 92 11.42 -10.90 8.50
C ASP A 92 12.16 -9.74 7.79
N PHE A 93 12.59 -8.75 8.58
CA PHE A 93 13.36 -7.60 8.08
C PHE A 93 14.57 -8.03 7.24
N SER A 94 15.28 -9.07 7.68
CA SER A 94 16.49 -9.53 7.02
C SER A 94 16.20 -10.09 5.62
N THR A 95 15.11 -10.84 5.48
CA THR A 95 14.64 -11.40 4.21
C THR A 95 14.19 -10.30 3.25
N LEU A 96 13.37 -9.36 3.72
CA LEU A 96 12.95 -8.22 2.90
C LEU A 96 14.14 -7.37 2.44
N SER A 97 15.07 -7.06 3.33
CA SER A 97 16.27 -6.25 3.03
C SER A 97 17.20 -6.90 2.00
N ARG A 98 17.35 -8.23 2.03
CA ARG A 98 18.10 -8.96 0.99
C ARG A 98 17.34 -8.97 -0.33
N ARG A 99 16.05 -9.27 -0.28
CA ARG A 99 15.24 -9.51 -1.49
C ARG A 99 14.92 -8.24 -2.26
N GLN A 100 14.78 -7.09 -1.58
CA GLN A 100 14.58 -5.79 -2.24
C GLN A 100 15.71 -5.43 -3.22
N LYS A 101 16.92 -5.96 -3.01
CA LYS A 101 18.07 -5.69 -3.90
C LYS A 101 17.93 -6.39 -5.25
N THR A 102 17.22 -7.51 -5.28
CA THR A 102 17.11 -8.40 -6.45
C THR A 102 15.75 -8.35 -7.12
N LEU A 103 14.71 -8.01 -6.35
CA LEU A 103 13.34 -8.06 -6.80
C LEU A 103 12.93 -6.67 -7.29
N LYS A 104 12.56 -6.58 -8.57
CA LYS A 104 12.03 -5.34 -9.14
C LYS A 104 10.65 -5.10 -8.55
N VAL A 105 10.59 -4.18 -7.59
CA VAL A 105 9.30 -3.78 -7.03
C VAL A 105 8.52 -3.06 -8.12
N LEU A 106 7.35 -3.56 -8.47
CA LEU A 106 6.33 -2.81 -9.19
C LEU A 106 5.96 -1.60 -8.32
N ALA A 107 6.77 -0.54 -8.43
CA ALA A 107 6.35 0.78 -8.02
C ALA A 107 5.13 1.09 -8.89
N LEU A 108 3.99 1.31 -8.24
CA LEU A 108 2.85 1.95 -8.89
C LEU A 108 3.41 3.12 -9.67
N GLN A 109 3.26 3.07 -10.99
CA GLN A 109 3.66 4.15 -11.89
C GLN A 109 3.05 5.43 -11.31
N GLU A 110 3.85 6.33 -10.78
CA GLU A 110 3.34 7.64 -10.39
C GLU A 110 2.78 8.29 -11.67
N PRO A 111 1.48 8.63 -11.77
CA PRO A 111 1.14 9.81 -12.52
C PRO A 111 1.78 10.95 -11.72
N ARG A 112 2.97 11.41 -12.14
CA ARG A 112 3.55 12.68 -11.70
C ARG A 112 2.65 13.82 -12.17
N LEU A 113 1.45 13.92 -11.60
CA LEU A 113 0.69 15.16 -11.60
C LEU A 113 1.38 16.05 -10.58
N LYS A 114 2.36 16.82 -11.08
CA LYS A 114 2.80 18.04 -10.42
C LYS A 114 1.58 18.96 -10.33
N ILE A 115 0.79 18.82 -9.27
CA ILE A 115 -0.19 19.83 -8.91
C ILE A 115 0.65 21.01 -8.40
N ARG A 116 0.85 22.01 -9.27
CA ARG A 116 1.30 23.33 -8.84
C ARG A 116 0.15 23.92 -8.02
N ALA A 117 0.45 24.23 -6.76
CA ALA A 117 -0.35 25.18 -5.98
C ALA A 117 -0.20 26.58 -6.57
#